data_AF-A0A260QZ04-F1
#
_entry.id   AF-A0A260QZ04-F1
#
_cell.length_a   1.000
_cell.length_b   1.000
_cell.length_c   1.000
_cell.angle_alpha   90.00
_cell.angle_beta   90.00
_cell.angle_gamma   90.00
#
_symmetry.space_group_name_H-M   'P 1'
#
loop_
_entity.id
_entity.type
_entity.pdbx_description
1 polymer ?
#
loop_
_entity_poly.entity_id
_entity_poly.type
_entity_poly.pdbx_seq_one_letter_code
_entity_poly.pdbx_strand_id
1 'polypeptide(L)'
;MSDLSGKPDYRGPAMLTFDNPAAEFDVQIDLRGHSQPIDGVFRWYGRVRPHEALQGFMEAAGSSRKGRLSTDSGDVPVLVSDVDPWGRYRLQGTGMPPYPLEPDVDPDSGADGVVAPKLESRALERAAALLEPEFRAGAVTTDGYVELLGGTPAPSPTAASRAMNNPLVASIYEKLWRPAGVAMMGVGGLSMSAERAKAVADLRLSGAMSVLDVASGPGNFTRYLSDHLSGDGIAIGFDISEQMIRRAVRDNRGPHAAYMRGDAQSLPFADNTFDAVCCYAALYLMPNPLTVVDELIRVLRPGGRIAIMTSYGRSAAPVKSILGAVSGHVGIRMFDKNQFTSIFETHGMTEIEQEVRGLAQFVSATNSATNVR
;
A
#
# COMPACT_ATOMS: atom_id res chain seq x y z
N MET A 1 3.40 31.95 8.49
CA MET A 1 2.93 32.14 9.88
C MET A 1 1.72 31.25 10.07
N SER A 2 1.87 30.09 10.72
CA SER A 2 0.75 29.22 11.10
C SER A 2 0.54 29.36 12.61
N ASP A 3 -0.71 29.63 12.95
CA ASP A 3 -1.31 29.89 14.26
C ASP A 3 -0.78 29.00 15.42
N LEU A 4 -0.40 29.64 16.53
CA LEU A 4 0.09 29.01 17.76
C LEU A 4 -0.98 28.91 18.88
N SER A 5 -2.26 29.15 18.59
CA SER A 5 -3.31 29.30 19.61
C SER A 5 -3.97 28.00 20.13
N GLY A 6 -3.69 26.83 19.54
CA GLY A 6 -4.26 25.54 20.02
C GLY A 6 -3.73 25.07 21.39
N LYS A 7 -4.41 24.13 22.06
CA LYS A 7 -3.90 23.42 23.25
C LYS A 7 -2.85 22.36 22.82
N PRO A 8 -1.75 22.14 23.57
CA PRO A 8 -0.81 21.06 23.25
C PRO A 8 -1.38 19.68 23.59
N ASP A 9 -1.04 18.66 22.80
CA ASP A 9 -1.47 17.27 22.97
C ASP A 9 -0.73 16.61 24.15
N TYR A 10 0.50 17.05 24.42
CA TYR A 10 1.26 16.66 25.59
C TYR A 10 1.99 17.85 26.21
N ARG A 11 1.94 17.93 27.54
CA ARG A 11 2.70 18.88 28.35
C ARG A 11 3.21 18.16 29.58
N GLY A 12 4.53 18.05 29.72
CA GLY A 12 5.10 17.33 30.85
C GLY A 12 6.61 17.17 30.80
N PRO A 13 7.17 16.42 31.76
CA PRO A 13 8.58 16.08 31.80
C PRO A 13 8.96 15.17 30.62
N ALA A 14 10.22 15.24 30.21
CA ALA A 14 10.83 14.30 29.29
C ALA A 14 12.35 14.30 29.52
N MET A 15 13.01 13.20 29.13
CA MET A 15 14.47 13.12 29.06
C MET A 15 14.91 13.30 27.61
N LEU A 16 15.87 14.19 27.38
CA LEU A 16 16.48 14.42 26.08
C LEU A 16 17.93 13.95 26.10
N THR A 17 18.27 12.97 25.26
CA THR A 17 19.62 12.38 25.21
C THR A 17 20.28 12.58 23.85
N PHE A 18 21.61 12.75 23.85
CA PHE A 18 22.44 12.92 22.68
C PHE A 18 23.67 12.02 22.77
N ASP A 19 24.14 11.47 21.65
CA ASP A 19 25.23 10.49 21.66
C ASP A 19 26.64 11.09 21.44
N ASN A 20 26.75 12.26 20.80
CA ASN A 20 28.07 12.82 20.44
C ASN A 20 28.11 14.36 20.40
N PRO A 21 28.62 15.07 21.43
CA PRO A 21 29.07 14.48 22.68
C PRO A 21 27.88 13.92 23.47
N ALA A 22 28.16 12.90 24.27
CA ALA A 22 27.16 12.27 25.11
C ALA A 22 26.64 13.26 26.15
N ALA A 23 25.33 13.47 26.20
CA ALA A 23 24.70 14.37 27.16
C ALA A 23 23.22 14.01 27.35
N GLU A 24 22.71 14.30 28.55
CA GLU A 24 21.32 14.03 28.96
C GLU A 24 20.75 15.26 29.67
N PHE A 25 19.47 15.56 29.41
CA PHE A 25 18.80 16.73 29.96
C PHE A 25 17.37 16.40 30.38
N ASP A 26 17.04 16.61 31.66
CA ASP A 26 15.67 16.60 32.17
C ASP A 26 14.95 17.89 31.75
N VAL A 27 14.00 17.78 30.84
CA VAL A 27 13.34 18.94 30.23
C VAL A 27 11.83 18.94 30.45
N GLN A 28 11.23 20.12 30.38
CA GLN A 28 9.78 20.28 30.28
C GLN A 28 9.43 20.62 28.84
N ILE A 29 8.49 19.89 28.25
CA ILE A 29 8.15 20.02 26.84
C ILE A 29 6.66 20.25 26.62
N ASP A 30 6.35 20.94 25.54
CA ASP A 30 5.00 21.04 24.98
C ASP A 30 5.05 20.44 23.57
N LEU A 31 4.36 19.31 23.34
CA LEU A 31 4.28 18.62 22.05
C LEU A 31 2.87 18.68 21.46
N ARG A 32 2.82 18.63 20.14
CA ARG A 32 1.63 18.41 19.33
C ARG A 32 1.92 17.43 18.24
N GLY A 33 0.87 16.85 17.68
CA GLY A 33 1.00 15.98 16.54
C GLY A 33 -0.21 16.05 15.65
N HIS A 34 0.03 15.74 14.40
CA HIS A 34 -1.04 15.63 13.43
C HIS A 34 -0.69 14.54 12.44
N SER A 35 -1.71 13.76 12.09
CA SER A 35 -1.64 12.89 10.93
C SER A 35 -1.51 13.77 9.70
N GLN A 36 -0.39 13.65 8.99
CA GLN A 36 -0.22 14.40 7.76
C GLN A 36 -1.11 13.77 6.68
N PRO A 37 -2.10 14.51 6.15
CA PRO A 37 -3.15 13.93 5.30
C PRO A 37 -2.60 13.30 4.02
N ILE A 38 -1.38 13.67 3.63
CA ILE A 38 -0.81 13.33 2.33
C ILE A 38 0.10 12.11 2.36
N ASP A 39 0.74 11.80 3.49
CA ASP A 39 1.61 10.62 3.62
C ASP A 39 1.21 9.70 4.77
N GLY A 40 0.17 10.06 5.53
CA GLY A 40 -0.31 9.29 6.68
C GLY A 40 0.68 9.22 7.83
N VAL A 41 1.83 9.90 7.72
CA VAL A 41 2.84 9.92 8.78
C VAL A 41 2.34 10.85 9.86
N PHE A 42 2.12 10.30 11.05
CA PHE A 42 1.90 11.12 12.23
C PHE A 42 3.17 11.93 12.49
N ARG A 43 3.09 13.25 12.30
CA ARG A 43 4.20 14.15 12.58
C ARG A 43 3.93 14.80 13.90
N TRP A 44 4.91 14.79 14.77
CA TRP A 44 4.82 15.49 16.03
C TRP A 44 5.94 16.51 16.13
N TYR A 45 5.61 17.65 16.73
CA TYR A 45 6.51 18.77 16.90
C TYR A 45 6.15 19.50 18.17
N GLY A 46 7.10 20.26 18.69
CA GLY A 46 6.87 20.99 19.92
C GLY A 46 8.05 21.82 20.31
N ARG A 47 8.11 22.20 21.57
CA ARG A 47 9.21 22.97 22.11
C ARG A 47 9.61 22.50 23.49
N VAL A 48 10.91 22.56 23.75
CA VAL A 48 11.48 22.53 25.09
C VAL A 48 11.24 23.91 25.71
N ARG A 49 10.76 23.96 26.95
CA ARG A 49 10.72 25.20 27.73
C ARG A 49 12.15 25.70 27.99
N PRO A 50 12.35 26.99 28.31
CA PRO A 50 13.69 27.53 28.50
C PRO A 50 14.48 26.69 29.49
N HIS A 51 15.68 26.26 29.08
CA HIS A 51 16.53 25.35 29.86
C HIS A 51 18.00 25.68 29.61
N GLU A 52 18.66 26.27 30.61
CA GLU A 52 19.99 26.87 30.47
C GLU A 52 21.09 25.87 30.07
N ALA A 53 21.12 24.68 30.69
CA ALA A 53 22.16 23.69 30.37
C ALA A 53 22.05 23.14 28.93
N LEU A 54 20.83 22.90 28.45
CA LEU A 54 20.55 22.51 27.08
C LEU A 54 20.94 23.64 26.10
N GLN A 55 20.67 24.90 26.47
CA GLN A 55 21.05 26.05 25.66
C GLN A 55 22.57 26.12 25.46
N GLY A 56 23.35 26.06 26.54
CA GLY A 56 24.82 26.06 26.44
C GLY A 56 25.36 24.88 25.62
N PHE A 57 24.72 23.71 25.74
CA PHE A 57 25.08 22.54 24.95
C PHE A 57 24.79 22.70 23.45
N MET A 58 23.62 23.25 23.10
CA MET A 58 23.20 23.43 21.72
C MET A 58 23.96 24.57 21.03
N GLU A 59 24.27 25.67 21.74
CA GLU A 59 25.09 26.77 21.22
C GLU A 59 26.50 26.31 20.80
N ALA A 60 27.07 25.34 21.52
CA ALA A 60 28.36 24.74 21.18
C ALA A 60 28.32 23.80 19.96
N ALA A 61 27.12 23.34 19.55
CA ALA A 61 26.96 22.24 18.59
C ALA A 61 26.35 22.63 17.23
N GLY A 62 25.97 23.90 17.00
CA GLY A 62 25.38 24.40 15.76
C GLY A 62 23.85 24.44 15.75
N SER A 63 23.24 24.76 14.60
CA SER A 63 21.81 25.13 14.49
C SER A 63 20.79 24.00 14.67
N SER A 64 21.22 22.73 14.64
CA SER A 64 20.36 21.57 14.89
C SER A 64 21.13 20.32 15.29
N ARG A 65 20.47 19.41 16.02
CA ARG A 65 21.07 18.18 16.54
C ARG A 65 20.04 17.07 16.67
N LYS A 66 20.44 15.83 16.31
CA LYS A 66 19.63 14.63 16.51
C LYS A 66 19.89 14.04 17.89
N GLY A 67 18.84 13.64 18.58
CA GLY A 67 18.88 12.96 19.87
C GLY A 67 17.73 11.97 20.02
N ARG A 68 17.49 11.52 21.26
CA ARG A 68 16.29 10.76 21.63
C ARG A 68 15.49 11.53 22.66
N LEU A 69 14.18 11.43 22.57
CA LEU A 69 13.23 12.02 23.51
C LEU A 69 12.47 10.88 24.17
N SER A 70 12.63 10.76 25.49
CA SER A 70 11.98 9.74 26.29
C SER A 70 10.96 10.37 27.25
N THR A 71 9.78 9.78 27.32
CA THR A 71 8.74 10.07 28.32
C THR A 71 8.29 8.74 28.93
N ASP A 72 7.40 8.80 29.93
CA ASP A 72 6.78 7.59 30.50
C ASP A 72 5.99 6.78 29.46
N SER A 73 5.64 7.38 28.31
CA SER A 73 4.83 6.77 27.25
C SER A 73 5.66 6.23 26.08
N GLY A 74 6.94 6.57 25.97
CA GLY A 74 7.78 6.06 24.89
C GLY A 74 9.11 6.77 24.72
N ASP A 75 10.00 6.16 23.94
CA ASP A 75 11.34 6.67 23.64
C ASP A 75 11.58 6.68 22.13
N VAL A 76 11.79 7.89 21.59
CA VAL A 76 11.74 8.13 20.14
C VAL A 76 12.90 9.00 19.66
N PRO A 77 13.38 8.83 18.42
CA PRO A 77 14.31 9.77 17.81
C PRO A 77 13.67 11.16 17.68
N VAL A 78 14.45 12.21 17.98
CA VAL A 78 14.02 13.60 17.88
C VAL A 78 15.08 14.45 17.18
N LEU A 79 14.63 15.42 16.39
CA LEU A 79 15.45 16.52 15.92
C LEU A 79 15.20 17.74 16.83
N VAL A 80 16.27 18.25 17.42
CA VAL A 80 16.27 19.49 18.20
C VAL A 80 16.87 20.58 17.33
N SER A 81 16.11 21.63 17.06
CA SER A 81 16.53 22.73 16.17
C SER A 81 16.00 24.07 16.66
N ASP A 82 16.37 25.15 15.97
CA ASP A 82 15.75 26.49 16.04
C ASP A 82 15.33 26.95 17.45
N VAL A 83 16.13 27.81 18.08
CA VAL A 83 15.70 28.53 19.28
C VAL A 83 14.82 29.72 18.91
N ASP A 84 13.69 29.90 19.59
CA ASP A 84 12.90 31.14 19.43
C ASP A 84 13.46 32.27 20.31
N PRO A 85 12.99 33.52 20.13
CA PRO A 85 13.43 34.65 20.95
C PRO A 85 13.17 34.49 22.47
N TRP A 86 12.46 33.45 22.89
CA TRP A 86 12.17 33.12 24.28
C TRP A 86 13.03 31.96 24.80
N GLY A 87 14.07 31.55 24.09
CA GLY A 87 15.01 30.52 24.54
C GLY A 87 14.50 29.08 24.45
N ARG A 88 13.46 28.83 23.64
CA ARG A 88 12.84 27.51 23.53
C ARG A 88 13.27 26.80 22.26
N TYR A 89 13.91 25.65 22.39
CA TYR A 89 14.30 24.83 21.24
C TYR A 89 13.10 24.08 20.67
N ARG A 90 13.03 24.02 19.34
CA ARG A 90 12.05 23.23 18.61
C ARG A 90 12.40 21.75 18.65
N LEU A 91 11.39 20.92 18.88
CA LEU A 91 11.45 19.46 18.78
C LEU A 91 10.64 19.02 17.55
N GLN A 92 11.14 18.04 16.81
CA GLN A 92 10.44 17.44 15.67
C GLN A 92 10.70 15.93 15.61
N GLY A 93 9.65 15.18 15.30
CA GLY A 93 9.76 13.76 14.99
C GLY A 93 8.58 13.25 14.14
N THR A 94 8.70 12.00 13.73
CA THR A 94 7.78 11.34 12.80
C THR A 94 7.47 9.94 13.30
N GLY A 95 6.24 9.47 13.08
CA GLY A 95 5.77 8.17 13.57
C GLY A 95 5.07 8.28 14.92
N MET A 96 5.13 7.21 15.71
CA MET A 96 4.50 7.17 17.03
C MET A 96 5.04 8.30 17.91
N PRO A 97 4.19 9.18 18.46
CA PRO A 97 4.64 10.23 19.36
C PRO A 97 5.01 9.65 20.72
N PRO A 98 5.91 10.32 21.49
CA PRO A 98 6.25 9.91 22.85
C PRO A 98 5.21 10.42 23.85
N TYR A 99 3.92 10.28 23.54
CA TYR A 99 2.80 10.61 24.42
C TYR A 99 1.55 9.82 23.99
N PRO A 100 0.57 9.62 24.89
CA PRO A 100 -0.66 8.90 24.55
C PRO A 100 -1.48 9.69 23.53
N LEU A 101 -1.94 9.04 22.48
CA LEU A 101 -2.94 9.62 21.57
C LEU A 101 -4.33 9.29 22.12
N GLU A 102 -5.13 10.32 22.39
CA GLU A 102 -6.55 10.11 22.65
C GLU A 102 -7.19 9.53 21.37
N PRO A 103 -7.99 8.46 21.47
CA PRO A 103 -8.73 7.95 20.33
C PRO A 103 -9.70 9.03 19.84
N ASP A 104 -9.77 9.21 18.52
CA ASP A 104 -10.67 10.16 17.86
C ASP A 104 -12.11 9.72 18.13
N VAL A 105 -12.73 10.27 19.19
CA VAL A 105 -14.14 10.06 19.52
C VAL A 105 -14.92 11.22 18.95
N ASP A 106 -15.71 10.94 17.91
CA ASP A 106 -16.67 11.88 17.33
C ASP A 106 -17.68 12.30 18.42
N PRO A 107 -17.72 13.59 18.82
CA PRO A 107 -18.49 14.07 19.96
C PRO A 107 -20.01 14.01 19.77
N ASP A 108 -20.51 13.63 18.59
CA ASP A 108 -21.95 13.41 18.33
C ASP A 108 -22.37 11.93 18.42
N SER A 109 -21.47 11.01 18.77
CA SER A 109 -21.85 9.62 19.05
C SER A 109 -22.41 9.48 20.47
N GLY A 110 -23.66 9.92 20.62
CA GLY A 110 -24.49 9.63 21.79
C GLY A 110 -24.46 8.13 22.11
N ALA A 111 -24.27 7.84 23.39
CA ALA A 111 -24.25 6.51 23.95
C ALA A 111 -25.51 5.73 23.56
N ASP A 112 -25.35 4.73 22.69
CA ASP A 112 -26.20 3.54 22.63
C ASP A 112 -25.41 2.40 21.97
N GLY A 113 -25.34 1.28 22.71
CA GLY A 113 -24.76 -0.04 22.38
C GLY A 113 -23.94 -0.19 21.08
N VAL A 114 -22.64 -0.47 21.22
CA VAL A 114 -21.77 -0.96 20.14
C VAL A 114 -22.40 -2.18 19.47
N VAL A 115 -23.00 -1.97 18.30
CA VAL A 115 -23.28 -3.02 17.31
C VAL A 115 -22.88 -2.51 15.93
N ALA A 116 -21.60 -2.70 15.58
CA ALA A 116 -21.19 -2.95 14.20
C ALA A 116 -19.79 -3.65 14.14
N PRO A 117 -19.77 -5.01 14.18
CA PRO A 117 -18.71 -5.79 13.54
C PRO A 117 -19.22 -6.88 12.56
N LYS A 118 -20.53 -6.93 12.27
CA LYS A 118 -21.15 -8.09 11.56
C LYS A 118 -21.02 -8.11 10.03
N LEU A 119 -20.78 -6.97 9.36
CA LEU A 119 -20.71 -6.93 7.88
C LEU A 119 -19.29 -7.13 7.35
N GLU A 120 -18.28 -6.54 8.00
CA GLU A 120 -16.87 -6.76 7.66
C GLU A 120 -16.46 -8.21 7.93
N SER A 121 -16.98 -8.82 9.01
CA SER A 121 -16.79 -10.25 9.26
C SER A 121 -17.35 -11.10 8.12
N ARG A 122 -18.52 -10.76 7.56
CA ARG A 122 -19.13 -11.52 6.46
C ARG A 122 -18.36 -11.45 5.16
N ALA A 123 -17.81 -10.29 4.80
CA ALA A 123 -16.97 -10.17 3.61
C ALA A 123 -15.70 -11.03 3.77
N LEU A 124 -15.08 -10.98 4.94
CA LEU A 124 -13.89 -11.76 5.26
C LEU A 124 -14.18 -13.26 5.36
N GLU A 125 -15.32 -13.65 5.94
CA GLU A 125 -15.80 -15.03 6.02
C GLU A 125 -16.03 -15.62 4.62
N ARG A 126 -16.71 -14.89 3.73
CA ARG A 126 -16.89 -15.28 2.33
C ARG A 126 -15.55 -15.41 1.61
N ALA A 127 -14.64 -14.48 1.83
CA ALA A 127 -13.31 -14.52 1.23
C ALA A 127 -12.50 -15.73 1.74
N ALA A 128 -12.48 -15.97 3.05
CA ALA A 128 -11.80 -17.12 3.66
C ALA A 128 -12.41 -18.46 3.23
N ALA A 129 -13.72 -18.48 2.91
CA ALA A 129 -14.40 -19.64 2.35
C ALA A 129 -13.96 -20.00 0.91
N LEU A 130 -13.21 -19.14 0.22
CA LEU A 130 -12.60 -19.45 -1.08
C LEU A 130 -11.20 -20.07 -0.97
N LEU A 131 -10.53 -19.97 0.18
CA LEU A 131 -9.20 -20.59 0.39
C LEU A 131 -9.28 -22.11 0.32
N GLU A 132 -8.25 -22.80 -0.18
CA GLU A 132 -8.20 -24.26 -0.04
C GLU A 132 -8.13 -24.66 1.45
N PRO A 133 -8.68 -25.84 1.83
CA PRO A 133 -8.83 -26.23 3.23
C PRO A 133 -7.54 -26.16 4.06
N GLU A 134 -6.40 -26.51 3.47
CA GLU A 134 -5.08 -26.50 4.09
C GLU A 134 -4.60 -25.09 4.45
N PHE A 135 -4.90 -24.08 3.61
CA PHE A 135 -4.55 -22.69 3.90
C PHE A 135 -5.55 -22.07 4.88
N ARG A 136 -6.82 -22.48 4.81
CA ARG A 136 -7.87 -21.99 5.72
C ARG A 136 -7.59 -22.35 7.18
N ALA A 137 -7.05 -23.54 7.43
CA ALA A 137 -6.72 -23.98 8.79
C ALA A 137 -5.58 -23.16 9.44
N GLY A 138 -4.65 -22.63 8.63
CA GLY A 138 -3.54 -21.79 9.09
C GLY A 138 -3.79 -20.28 8.96
N ALA A 139 -4.89 -19.89 8.32
CA ALA A 139 -5.24 -18.49 8.08
C ALA A 139 -5.56 -17.78 9.40
N VAL A 140 -4.83 -16.71 9.68
CA VAL A 140 -5.10 -15.86 10.85
C VAL A 140 -5.79 -14.57 10.37
N THR A 141 -6.95 -14.26 10.93
CA THR A 141 -7.56 -12.95 10.75
C THR A 141 -6.90 -11.98 11.72
N THR A 142 -6.19 -10.99 11.18
CA THR A 142 -5.48 -9.97 11.96
C THR A 142 -5.79 -8.61 11.35
N ASP A 143 -6.11 -7.62 12.19
CA ASP A 143 -6.27 -6.22 11.77
C ASP A 143 -7.17 -6.03 10.52
N GLY A 144 -8.22 -6.86 10.40
CA GLY A 144 -9.22 -6.81 9.31
C GLY A 144 -8.81 -7.44 7.97
N TYR A 145 -7.73 -8.22 7.91
CA TYR A 145 -7.33 -9.00 6.73
C TYR A 145 -6.96 -10.44 7.09
N VAL A 146 -6.86 -11.31 6.07
CA VAL A 146 -6.35 -12.69 6.24
C VAL A 146 -4.84 -12.73 6.01
N GLU A 147 -4.06 -13.15 7.01
CA GLU A 147 -2.61 -13.36 6.92
C GLU A 147 -2.29 -14.81 6.56
N LEU A 148 -1.55 -15.01 5.45
CA LEU A 148 -1.19 -16.33 4.93
C LEU A 148 0.33 -16.57 4.87
N LEU A 149 1.17 -15.59 5.22
CA LEU A 149 2.64 -15.74 5.22
C LEU A 149 3.22 -16.18 6.58
N GLY A 150 2.38 -16.36 7.60
CA GLY A 150 2.80 -16.83 8.93
C GLY A 150 3.83 -15.92 9.61
N GLY A 151 3.79 -14.60 9.34
CA GLY A 151 4.76 -13.63 9.88
C GLY A 151 6.10 -13.58 9.13
N THR A 152 6.25 -14.34 8.03
CA THR A 152 7.44 -14.28 7.19
C THR A 152 7.51 -12.92 6.46
N PRO A 153 8.63 -12.17 6.55
CA PRO A 153 8.79 -10.96 5.77
C PRO A 153 8.71 -11.25 4.27
N ALA A 154 8.02 -10.40 3.52
CA ALA A 154 7.91 -10.55 2.07
C ALA A 154 9.30 -10.52 1.41
N PRO A 155 9.65 -11.52 0.58
CA PRO A 155 10.85 -11.46 -0.24
C PRO A 155 10.82 -10.20 -1.11
N SER A 156 11.89 -9.40 -1.08
CA SER A 156 11.98 -8.14 -1.83
C SER A 156 13.15 -8.18 -2.79
N PRO A 157 13.00 -8.80 -3.97
CA PRO A 157 14.12 -9.11 -4.85
C PRO A 157 14.64 -7.88 -5.62
N THR A 158 13.79 -6.88 -5.90
CA THR A 158 14.18 -5.67 -6.65
C THR A 158 14.41 -4.48 -5.72
N ALA A 159 15.20 -3.49 -6.18
CA ALA A 159 15.36 -2.23 -5.45
C ALA A 159 14.03 -1.48 -5.30
N ALA A 160 13.18 -1.51 -6.33
CA ALA A 160 11.82 -0.95 -6.28
C ALA A 160 10.91 -1.66 -5.27
N SER A 161 10.88 -2.99 -5.23
CA SER A 161 10.11 -3.76 -4.23
C SER A 161 10.63 -3.56 -2.80
N ARG A 162 11.95 -3.44 -2.61
CA ARG A 162 12.55 -3.07 -1.31
C ARG A 162 12.15 -1.67 -0.87
N ALA A 163 12.05 -0.75 -1.83
CA ALA A 163 11.57 0.59 -1.57
C ALA A 163 10.07 0.59 -1.23
N MET A 164 9.24 -0.21 -1.91
CA MET A 164 7.81 -0.36 -1.56
C MET A 164 7.58 -0.90 -0.14
N ASN A 165 8.46 -1.77 0.35
CA ASN A 165 8.42 -2.27 1.73
C ASN A 165 9.09 -1.31 2.74
N ASN A 166 9.58 -0.14 2.29
CA ASN A 166 10.05 0.94 3.15
C ASN A 166 8.93 1.99 3.33
N PRO A 167 8.44 2.24 4.55
CA PRO A 167 7.37 3.22 4.82
C PRO A 167 7.66 4.63 4.29
N LEU A 168 8.94 5.01 4.21
CA LEU A 168 9.39 6.30 3.72
C LEU A 168 9.31 6.41 2.19
N VAL A 169 9.45 5.30 1.46
CA VAL A 169 9.45 5.34 -0.01
C VAL A 169 8.04 5.09 -0.58
N ALA A 170 7.19 4.29 0.07
CA ALA A 170 5.77 4.16 -0.32
C ALA A 170 5.02 5.52 -0.31
N SER A 171 5.35 6.40 0.63
CA SER A 171 4.78 7.75 0.77
C SER A 171 5.34 8.76 -0.24
N ILE A 172 6.62 8.62 -0.63
CA ILE A 172 7.25 9.43 -1.69
C ILE A 172 6.82 8.94 -3.08
N TYR A 173 6.50 7.66 -3.24
CA TYR A 173 6.10 7.05 -4.50
C TYR A 173 4.79 7.62 -5.05
N GLU A 174 3.74 7.84 -4.25
CA GLU A 174 2.51 8.47 -4.78
C GLU A 174 2.71 9.90 -5.27
N LYS A 175 3.63 10.66 -4.65
CA LYS A 175 3.89 12.07 -4.99
C LYS A 175 4.89 12.26 -6.14
N LEU A 176 5.89 11.40 -6.24
CA LEU A 176 6.92 11.47 -7.29
C LEU A 176 6.57 10.56 -8.47
N TRP A 177 6.12 9.34 -8.22
CA TRP A 177 5.86 8.31 -9.24
C TRP A 177 4.45 8.37 -9.85
N ARG A 178 3.43 9.01 -9.25
CA ARG A 178 2.15 9.21 -9.99
C ARG A 178 2.30 10.25 -11.11
N PRO A 179 2.89 11.44 -10.88
CA PRO A 179 3.20 12.36 -11.96
C PRO A 179 4.30 11.80 -12.87
N ALA A 180 5.35 11.18 -12.33
CA ALA A 180 6.43 10.63 -13.15
C ALA A 180 6.05 9.34 -13.87
N GLY A 181 5.12 8.53 -13.36
CA GLY A 181 4.61 7.30 -13.98
C GLY A 181 3.57 7.59 -15.05
N VAL A 182 2.69 8.57 -14.83
CA VAL A 182 1.84 9.15 -15.89
C VAL A 182 2.72 9.85 -16.95
N ALA A 183 3.80 10.54 -16.55
CA ALA A 183 4.73 11.16 -17.48
C ALA A 183 5.67 10.15 -18.20
N MET A 184 6.05 9.05 -17.54
CA MET A 184 6.95 8.00 -18.08
C MET A 184 6.17 6.99 -18.92
N MET A 185 4.95 6.63 -18.52
CA MET A 185 4.03 5.79 -19.31
C MET A 185 3.33 6.57 -20.43
N GLY A 186 3.53 7.89 -20.50
CA GLY A 186 3.36 8.70 -21.70
C GLY A 186 2.26 9.76 -21.63
N VAL A 187 2.51 10.88 -22.31
CA VAL A 187 1.48 11.83 -22.76
C VAL A 187 0.37 11.03 -23.47
N GLY A 188 -0.79 10.85 -22.84
CA GLY A 188 -1.91 10.03 -23.33
C GLY A 188 -2.33 8.83 -22.45
N GLY A 189 -1.71 8.63 -21.28
CA GLY A 189 -2.17 7.65 -20.28
C GLY A 189 -3.62 7.90 -19.83
N LEU A 190 -4.34 6.83 -19.48
CA LEU A 190 -5.70 6.93 -18.91
C LEU A 190 -5.64 7.63 -17.54
N SER A 191 -6.70 8.33 -17.18
CA SER A 191 -6.86 8.77 -15.79
C SER A 191 -7.17 7.56 -14.91
N MET A 192 -6.87 7.61 -13.61
CA MET A 192 -7.22 6.53 -12.67
C MET A 192 -8.71 6.14 -12.74
N SER A 193 -9.61 7.11 -12.91
CA SER A 193 -11.04 6.85 -13.04
C SER A 193 -11.36 6.10 -14.34
N ALA A 194 -10.65 6.43 -15.42
CA ALA A 194 -10.82 5.76 -16.71
C ALA A 194 -10.20 4.36 -16.72
N GLU A 195 -9.06 4.15 -16.04
CA GLU A 195 -8.47 2.81 -15.83
C GLU A 195 -9.41 1.91 -15.03
N ARG A 196 -10.01 2.44 -13.95
CA ARG A 196 -10.99 1.70 -13.14
C ARG A 196 -12.28 1.38 -13.91
N ALA A 197 -12.81 2.34 -14.67
CA ALA A 197 -13.97 2.10 -15.53
C ALA A 197 -13.67 1.04 -16.59
N LYS A 198 -12.48 1.10 -17.18
CA LYS A 198 -12.01 0.07 -18.12
C LYS A 198 -11.88 -1.30 -17.43
N ALA A 199 -11.35 -1.36 -16.21
CA ALA A 199 -11.26 -2.60 -15.44
C ALA A 199 -12.62 -3.27 -15.25
N VAL A 200 -13.66 -2.50 -14.87
CA VAL A 200 -15.02 -3.03 -14.74
C VAL A 200 -15.57 -3.55 -16.08
N ALA A 201 -15.33 -2.82 -17.17
CA ALA A 201 -15.77 -3.21 -18.50
C ALA A 201 -15.06 -4.48 -19.00
N ASP A 202 -13.72 -4.51 -18.90
CA ASP A 202 -12.87 -5.64 -19.33
C ASP A 202 -13.16 -6.90 -18.49
N LEU A 203 -13.51 -6.75 -17.20
CA LEU A 203 -13.87 -7.88 -16.34
C LEU A 203 -15.35 -8.27 -16.42
N ARG A 204 -16.19 -7.48 -17.11
CA ARG A 204 -17.64 -7.69 -17.22
C ARG A 204 -18.34 -7.89 -15.86
N LEU A 205 -17.94 -7.12 -14.86
CA LEU A 205 -18.43 -7.30 -13.49
C LEU A 205 -19.94 -7.07 -13.39
N SER A 206 -20.64 -7.98 -12.72
CA SER A 206 -22.07 -7.88 -12.44
C SER A 206 -22.50 -8.87 -11.36
N GLY A 207 -23.64 -8.61 -10.71
CA GLY A 207 -24.28 -9.60 -9.85
C GLY A 207 -23.42 -10.04 -8.65
N ALA A 208 -23.55 -11.30 -8.27
CA ALA A 208 -22.79 -11.93 -7.20
C ALA A 208 -21.58 -12.68 -7.80
N MET A 209 -20.52 -11.92 -8.11
CA MET A 209 -19.26 -12.49 -8.63
C MET A 209 -18.16 -12.56 -7.56
N SER A 210 -17.30 -13.56 -7.66
CA SER A 210 -16.03 -13.66 -6.95
C SER A 210 -14.90 -13.09 -7.82
N VAL A 211 -14.27 -12.01 -7.36
CA VAL A 211 -13.22 -11.27 -8.08
C VAL A 211 -11.91 -11.32 -7.29
N LEU A 212 -10.80 -11.65 -7.95
CA LEU A 212 -9.46 -11.59 -7.35
C LEU A 212 -8.62 -10.46 -7.95
N ASP A 213 -8.18 -9.52 -7.12
CA ASP A 213 -7.27 -8.44 -7.48
C ASP A 213 -5.88 -8.71 -6.91
N VAL A 214 -4.98 -9.23 -7.75
CA VAL A 214 -3.61 -9.62 -7.36
C VAL A 214 -2.66 -8.44 -7.44
N ALA A 215 -1.80 -8.33 -6.42
CA ALA A 215 -0.97 -7.16 -6.14
C ALA A 215 -1.83 -5.89 -6.02
N SER A 216 -2.90 -5.99 -5.23
CA SER A 216 -3.90 -4.93 -5.05
C SER A 216 -3.36 -3.64 -4.43
N GLY A 217 -2.15 -3.69 -3.86
CA GLY A 217 -1.56 -2.57 -3.14
C GLY A 217 -2.51 -2.05 -2.06
N PRO A 218 -2.78 -0.74 -1.98
CA PRO A 218 -3.66 -0.16 -0.98
C PRO A 218 -5.16 -0.39 -1.26
N GLY A 219 -5.54 -1.28 -2.18
CA GLY A 219 -6.94 -1.72 -2.37
C GLY A 219 -7.84 -0.78 -3.16
N ASN A 220 -7.30 0.24 -3.84
CA ASN A 220 -8.11 1.22 -4.58
C ASN A 220 -8.90 0.59 -5.75
N PHE A 221 -8.30 -0.38 -6.46
CA PHE A 221 -8.99 -1.14 -7.50
C PHE A 221 -9.97 -2.11 -6.85
N THR A 222 -9.52 -2.95 -5.92
CA THR A 222 -10.36 -3.88 -5.16
C THR A 222 -11.66 -3.23 -4.67
N ARG A 223 -11.58 -2.08 -3.98
CA ARG A 223 -12.76 -1.36 -3.49
C ARG A 223 -13.68 -0.90 -4.61
N TYR A 224 -13.12 -0.33 -5.67
CA TYR A 224 -13.92 0.11 -6.81
C TYR A 224 -14.62 -1.05 -7.52
N LEU A 225 -13.93 -2.18 -7.70
CA LEU A 225 -14.51 -3.40 -8.26
C LEU A 225 -15.64 -3.92 -7.35
N SER A 226 -15.44 -3.88 -6.02
CA SER A 226 -16.42 -4.31 -5.03
C SER A 226 -17.73 -3.52 -5.09
N ASP A 227 -17.68 -2.22 -5.44
CA ASP A 227 -18.87 -1.36 -5.53
C ASP A 227 -19.78 -1.76 -6.73
N HIS A 228 -19.31 -2.63 -7.63
CA HIS A 228 -20.07 -3.16 -8.77
C HIS A 228 -20.62 -4.57 -8.52
N LEU A 229 -20.41 -5.11 -7.32
CA LEU A 229 -20.89 -6.41 -6.91
C LEU A 229 -22.15 -6.28 -6.05
N SER A 230 -22.93 -7.35 -5.99
CA SER A 230 -24.19 -7.41 -5.24
C SER A 230 -24.40 -8.80 -4.64
N GLY A 231 -25.36 -8.94 -3.73
CA GLY A 231 -25.68 -10.22 -3.09
C GLY A 231 -24.46 -10.84 -2.39
N ASP A 232 -24.10 -12.06 -2.79
CA ASP A 232 -22.95 -12.76 -2.23
C ASP A 232 -21.61 -12.48 -2.93
N GLY A 233 -21.58 -11.51 -3.85
CA GLY A 233 -20.35 -11.12 -4.54
C GLY A 233 -19.26 -10.62 -3.59
N ILE A 234 -18.01 -10.85 -3.97
CA ILE A 234 -16.82 -10.51 -3.17
C ILE A 234 -15.65 -10.15 -4.10
N ALA A 235 -14.97 -9.05 -3.81
CA ALA A 235 -13.68 -8.69 -4.38
C ALA A 235 -12.60 -8.90 -3.31
N ILE A 236 -11.60 -9.71 -3.64
CA ILE A 236 -10.48 -10.04 -2.76
C ILE A 236 -9.23 -9.33 -3.27
N GLY A 237 -8.74 -8.39 -2.49
CA GLY A 237 -7.43 -7.77 -2.72
C GLY A 237 -6.34 -8.64 -2.11
N PHE A 238 -5.42 -9.13 -2.94
CA PHE A 238 -4.34 -10.04 -2.54
C PHE A 238 -2.98 -9.38 -2.79
N ASP A 239 -2.19 -9.15 -1.74
CA ASP A 239 -0.89 -8.48 -1.87
C ASP A 239 0.15 -9.05 -0.90
N ILE A 240 1.42 -9.02 -1.26
CA ILE A 240 2.50 -9.56 -0.41
C ILE A 240 2.91 -8.58 0.70
N SER A 241 2.64 -7.28 0.51
CA SER A 241 3.08 -6.20 1.41
C SER A 241 2.09 -5.96 2.54
N GLU A 242 2.55 -6.19 3.77
CA GLU A 242 1.77 -5.90 4.97
C GLU A 242 1.30 -4.45 5.05
N GLN A 243 2.19 -3.51 4.70
CA GLN A 243 1.90 -2.09 4.78
C GLN A 243 0.79 -1.68 3.81
N MET A 244 0.77 -2.31 2.63
CA MET A 244 -0.27 -2.06 1.63
C MET A 244 -1.61 -2.66 2.05
N ILE A 245 -1.63 -3.91 2.54
CA ILE A 245 -2.85 -4.56 3.01
C ILE A 245 -3.44 -3.85 4.22
N ARG A 246 -2.63 -3.45 5.20
CA ARG A 246 -3.09 -2.63 6.34
C ARG A 246 -3.73 -1.32 5.88
N ARG A 247 -3.15 -0.67 4.87
CA ARG A 247 -3.72 0.53 4.25
C ARG A 247 -5.03 0.22 3.52
N ALA A 248 -5.11 -0.91 2.82
CA ALA A 248 -6.31 -1.34 2.11
C ALA A 248 -7.49 -1.59 3.04
N VAL A 249 -7.27 -2.28 4.17
CA VAL A 249 -8.30 -2.46 5.20
C VAL A 249 -8.77 -1.12 5.76
N ARG A 250 -7.83 -0.22 6.09
CA ARG A 250 -8.15 1.08 6.70
C ARG A 250 -8.95 1.99 5.75
N ASP A 251 -8.49 2.12 4.51
CA ASP A 251 -8.96 3.16 3.58
C ASP A 251 -10.05 2.64 2.62
N ASN A 252 -10.09 1.32 2.36
CA ASN A 252 -10.81 0.73 1.22
C ASN A 252 -11.70 -0.47 1.60
N ARG A 253 -12.13 -0.56 2.86
CA ARG A 253 -13.14 -1.53 3.35
C ARG A 253 -14.51 -1.35 2.71
N GLY A 254 -15.32 -2.41 2.65
CA GLY A 254 -16.68 -2.38 2.10
C GLY A 254 -17.40 -3.72 2.25
N PRO A 255 -18.73 -3.78 2.03
CA PRO A 255 -19.52 -5.00 2.22
C PRO A 255 -19.15 -6.12 1.25
N HIS A 256 -18.53 -5.80 0.12
CA HIS A 256 -18.06 -6.76 -0.90
C HIS A 256 -16.54 -6.71 -1.08
N ALA A 257 -15.78 -6.14 -0.13
CA ALA A 257 -14.33 -6.06 -0.21
C ALA A 257 -13.69 -6.79 0.96
N ALA A 258 -12.73 -7.67 0.67
CA ALA A 258 -11.89 -8.33 1.65
C ALA A 258 -10.43 -8.31 1.20
N TYR A 259 -9.51 -8.40 2.15
CA TYR A 259 -8.09 -8.29 1.89
C TYR A 259 -7.34 -9.49 2.46
N MET A 260 -6.33 -9.95 1.72
CA MET A 260 -5.49 -11.08 2.10
C MET A 260 -4.03 -10.78 1.80
N ARG A 261 -3.15 -11.21 2.70
CA ARG A 261 -1.72 -11.12 2.52
C ARG A 261 -1.13 -12.48 2.17
N GLY A 262 -0.43 -12.58 1.04
CA GLY A 262 0.19 -13.82 0.57
C GLY A 262 1.12 -13.62 -0.64
N ASP A 263 1.77 -14.69 -1.10
CA ASP A 263 2.63 -14.68 -2.29
C ASP A 263 1.83 -15.10 -3.53
N ALA A 264 1.72 -14.20 -4.50
CA ALA A 264 0.95 -14.42 -5.72
C ALA A 264 1.55 -15.47 -6.66
N GLN A 265 2.80 -15.90 -6.42
CA GLN A 265 3.41 -17.02 -7.14
C GLN A 265 2.85 -18.39 -6.73
N SER A 266 2.10 -18.44 -5.62
CA SER A 266 1.40 -19.63 -5.14
C SER A 266 0.08 -19.21 -4.50
N LEU A 267 -0.93 -19.00 -5.32
CA LEU A 267 -2.25 -18.57 -4.87
C LEU A 267 -2.93 -19.70 -4.07
N PRO A 268 -3.43 -19.42 -2.85
CA PRO A 268 -4.00 -20.42 -1.93
C PRO A 268 -5.47 -20.74 -2.25
N PHE A 269 -5.80 -20.79 -3.54
CA PHE A 269 -7.14 -21.01 -4.06
C PHE A 269 -7.12 -22.18 -5.04
N ALA A 270 -8.21 -22.95 -5.04
CA ALA A 270 -8.38 -24.05 -5.97
C ALA A 270 -8.48 -23.55 -7.43
N ASP A 271 -8.27 -24.46 -8.37
CA ASP A 271 -8.52 -24.20 -9.78
C ASP A 271 -9.96 -23.74 -10.00
N ASN A 272 -10.18 -22.86 -10.97
CA ASN A 272 -11.52 -22.42 -11.39
C ASN A 272 -12.38 -21.76 -10.29
N THR A 273 -11.76 -21.09 -9.31
CA THR A 273 -12.43 -20.47 -8.16
C THR A 273 -13.10 -19.12 -8.48
N PHE A 274 -12.47 -18.28 -9.30
CA PHE A 274 -12.89 -16.89 -9.49
C PHE A 274 -13.59 -16.66 -10.83
N ASP A 275 -14.56 -15.76 -10.82
CA ASP A 275 -15.31 -15.33 -12.00
C ASP A 275 -14.53 -14.29 -12.82
N ALA A 276 -13.74 -13.49 -12.11
CA ALA A 276 -12.89 -12.48 -12.68
C ALA A 276 -11.57 -12.39 -11.89
N VAL A 277 -10.46 -12.21 -12.60
CA VAL A 277 -9.15 -12.01 -11.99
C VAL A 277 -8.42 -10.84 -12.65
N CYS A 278 -7.67 -10.06 -11.87
CA CYS A 278 -6.91 -8.95 -12.41
C CYS A 278 -5.56 -8.74 -11.72
N CYS A 279 -4.67 -8.05 -12.43
CA CYS A 279 -3.39 -7.57 -11.91
C CYS A 279 -3.02 -6.26 -12.61
N TYR A 280 -3.08 -5.15 -11.88
CA TYR A 280 -2.87 -3.81 -12.41
C TYR A 280 -1.54 -3.23 -11.90
N ALA A 281 -0.68 -2.76 -12.82
CA ALA A 281 0.54 -2.01 -12.51
C ALA A 281 1.57 -2.72 -11.59
N ALA A 282 1.63 -4.05 -11.63
CA ALA A 282 2.50 -4.80 -10.70
C ALA A 282 3.47 -5.80 -11.35
N LEU A 283 3.08 -6.48 -12.44
CA LEU A 283 3.88 -7.58 -13.02
C LEU A 283 5.33 -7.19 -13.36
N TYR A 284 5.57 -5.95 -13.77
CA TYR A 284 6.92 -5.49 -14.14
C TYR A 284 7.88 -5.33 -12.94
N LEU A 285 7.38 -5.42 -11.70
CA LEU A 285 8.16 -5.36 -10.46
C LEU A 285 8.39 -6.76 -9.84
N MET A 286 7.74 -7.79 -10.37
CA MET A 286 7.77 -9.13 -9.80
C MET A 286 8.99 -9.93 -10.30
N PRO A 287 9.55 -10.82 -9.46
CA PRO A 287 10.64 -11.72 -9.88
C PRO A 287 10.18 -12.69 -10.98
N ASN A 288 9.02 -13.34 -10.78
CA ASN A 288 8.47 -14.36 -11.67
C ASN A 288 7.04 -13.99 -12.11
N PRO A 289 6.85 -12.92 -12.91
CA PRO A 289 5.53 -12.45 -13.30
C PRO A 289 4.74 -13.46 -14.14
N LEU A 290 5.42 -14.31 -14.93
CA LEU A 290 4.72 -15.32 -15.73
C LEU A 290 4.11 -16.41 -14.85
N THR A 291 4.80 -16.83 -13.78
CA THR A 291 4.24 -17.73 -12.76
C THR A 291 2.98 -17.14 -12.13
N VAL A 292 2.96 -15.83 -11.85
CA VAL A 292 1.76 -15.16 -11.33
C VAL A 292 0.62 -15.15 -12.37
N VAL A 293 0.94 -14.98 -13.66
CA VAL A 293 -0.07 -15.08 -14.73
C VAL A 293 -0.61 -16.50 -14.85
N ASP A 294 0.24 -17.52 -14.75
CA ASP A 294 -0.19 -18.92 -14.76
C ASP A 294 -1.14 -19.21 -13.59
N GLU A 295 -0.85 -18.69 -12.40
CA GLU A 295 -1.71 -18.80 -11.22
C GLU A 295 -3.05 -18.06 -11.41
N LEU A 296 -3.03 -16.85 -11.98
CA LEU A 296 -4.26 -16.11 -12.32
C LEU A 296 -5.14 -16.91 -13.28
N ILE A 297 -4.55 -17.52 -14.32
CA ILE A 297 -5.29 -18.35 -15.29
C ILE A 297 -5.82 -19.62 -14.61
N ARG A 298 -5.03 -20.26 -13.74
CA ARG A 298 -5.40 -21.48 -13.02
C ARG A 298 -6.63 -21.27 -12.14
N VAL A 299 -6.65 -20.20 -11.34
CA VAL A 299 -7.76 -19.92 -10.42
C VAL A 299 -8.99 -19.30 -11.13
N LEU A 300 -8.88 -18.92 -12.40
CA LEU A 300 -9.97 -18.34 -13.18
C LEU A 300 -10.90 -19.44 -13.72
N ARG A 301 -12.19 -19.38 -13.42
CA ARG A 301 -13.17 -20.35 -13.89
C ARG A 301 -13.33 -20.34 -15.42
N PRO A 302 -13.83 -21.44 -16.02
CA PRO A 302 -14.33 -21.44 -17.38
C PRO A 302 -15.42 -20.37 -17.59
N GLY A 303 -15.28 -19.57 -18.63
CA GLY A 303 -16.12 -18.42 -18.93
C GLY A 303 -15.79 -17.16 -18.11
N GLY A 304 -14.82 -17.22 -17.19
CA GLY A 304 -14.36 -16.08 -16.41
C GLY A 304 -13.49 -15.11 -17.23
N ARG A 305 -13.31 -13.89 -16.71
CA ARG A 305 -12.50 -12.84 -17.34
C ARG A 305 -11.18 -12.59 -16.62
N ILE A 306 -10.10 -12.44 -17.38
CA ILE A 306 -8.83 -11.90 -16.89
C ILE A 306 -8.61 -10.50 -17.44
N ALA A 307 -8.05 -9.59 -16.64
CA ALA A 307 -7.57 -8.29 -17.10
C ALA A 307 -6.22 -7.93 -16.46
N ILE A 308 -5.25 -7.54 -17.29
CA ILE A 308 -3.89 -7.17 -16.89
C ILE A 308 -3.58 -5.77 -17.41
N MET A 309 -3.03 -4.91 -16.55
CA MET A 309 -2.34 -3.69 -16.96
C MET A 309 -0.88 -3.78 -16.57
N THR A 310 0.00 -3.62 -17.54
CA THR A 310 1.44 -3.75 -17.32
C THR A 310 2.25 -2.90 -18.29
N SER A 311 3.56 -2.89 -18.11
CA SER A 311 4.48 -2.14 -18.97
C SER A 311 4.51 -2.73 -20.38
N TYR A 312 4.81 -1.88 -21.34
CA TYR A 312 5.04 -2.20 -22.74
C TYR A 312 6.35 -1.57 -23.19
N GLY A 313 7.26 -2.41 -23.69
CA GLY A 313 8.48 -1.99 -24.38
C GLY A 313 8.39 -2.35 -25.86
N ARG A 314 8.62 -1.37 -26.75
CA ARG A 314 8.80 -1.65 -28.18
C ARG A 314 10.08 -2.47 -28.36
N SER A 315 9.94 -3.75 -28.67
CA SER A 315 11.05 -4.55 -29.21
C SER A 315 11.28 -4.16 -30.66
N ALA A 316 12.17 -3.19 -30.87
CA ALA A 316 12.69 -2.85 -32.20
C ALA A 316 14.09 -2.24 -32.06
N ALA A 317 15.12 -3.09 -32.14
CA ALA A 317 16.55 -2.74 -32.28
C ALA A 317 17.12 -1.89 -31.12
N PRO A 318 18.45 -1.71 -30.98
CA PRO A 318 19.08 -1.37 -29.70
C PRO A 318 18.76 0.07 -29.33
N VAL A 319 17.67 0.26 -28.59
CA VAL A 319 17.46 1.42 -27.75
C VAL A 319 18.47 1.27 -26.59
N LYS A 320 19.76 1.49 -26.88
CA LYS A 320 20.72 2.05 -25.93
C LYS A 320 20.33 3.51 -25.65
N SER A 321 19.05 3.78 -25.43
CA SER A 321 18.63 5.05 -24.84
C SER A 321 18.77 4.90 -23.34
N ILE A 322 19.04 6.04 -22.70
CA ILE A 322 19.20 6.24 -21.26
C ILE A 322 18.15 5.45 -20.44
N LEU A 323 16.94 5.21 -20.98
CA LEU A 323 15.92 4.35 -20.39
C LEU A 323 16.37 2.89 -20.13
N GLY A 324 17.05 2.21 -21.07
CA GLY A 324 17.48 0.81 -20.88
C GLY A 324 18.52 0.64 -19.76
N ALA A 325 19.40 1.64 -19.60
CA ALA A 325 20.35 1.69 -18.49
C ALA A 325 19.66 2.02 -17.16
N VAL A 326 18.68 2.91 -17.15
CA VAL A 326 17.90 3.27 -15.95
C VAL A 326 16.95 2.13 -15.53
N SER A 327 16.24 1.48 -16.45
CA SER A 327 15.35 0.34 -16.15
C SER A 327 16.11 -0.84 -15.54
N GLY A 328 17.34 -1.11 -16.00
CA GLY A 328 18.22 -2.12 -15.40
C GLY A 328 18.68 -1.78 -13.98
N HIS A 329 18.79 -0.50 -13.62
CA HIS A 329 19.15 -0.05 -12.26
C HIS A 329 17.93 0.15 -11.34
N VAL A 330 16.74 0.44 -11.90
CA VAL A 330 15.48 0.63 -11.16
C VAL A 330 14.72 -0.69 -10.96
N GLY A 331 14.99 -1.70 -11.78
CA GLY A 331 14.41 -3.05 -11.65
C GLY A 331 13.02 -3.19 -12.25
N ILE A 332 12.68 -2.39 -13.27
CA ILE A 332 11.39 -2.45 -13.97
C ILE A 332 11.56 -3.24 -15.26
N ARG A 333 10.85 -4.38 -15.35
CA ARG A 333 10.82 -5.21 -16.55
C ARG A 333 9.88 -4.59 -17.59
N MET A 334 10.34 -4.40 -18.82
CA MET A 334 9.46 -4.06 -19.95
C MET A 334 9.01 -5.36 -20.63
N PHE A 335 7.73 -5.48 -20.95
CA PHE A 335 7.19 -6.66 -21.64
C PHE A 335 6.95 -6.38 -23.13
N ASP A 336 7.10 -7.44 -23.92
CA ASP A 336 6.80 -7.40 -25.35
C ASP A 336 5.31 -7.19 -25.61
N LYS A 337 5.00 -6.62 -26.78
CA LYS A 337 3.61 -6.35 -27.18
C LYS A 337 2.75 -7.61 -27.11
N ASN A 338 3.23 -8.71 -27.68
CA ASN A 338 2.41 -9.91 -27.86
C ASN A 338 2.55 -10.91 -26.71
N GLN A 339 3.29 -10.57 -25.65
CA GLN A 339 3.65 -11.56 -24.63
C GLN A 339 2.43 -12.14 -23.93
N PHE A 340 1.55 -11.28 -23.41
CA PHE A 340 0.36 -11.72 -22.69
C PHE A 340 -0.73 -12.25 -23.62
N THR A 341 -0.88 -11.67 -24.81
CA THR A 341 -1.84 -12.19 -25.80
C THR A 341 -1.45 -13.60 -26.24
N SER A 342 -0.16 -13.86 -26.50
CA SER A 342 0.29 -15.21 -26.87
C SER A 342 0.22 -16.21 -25.72
N ILE A 343 0.41 -15.78 -24.47
CA ILE A 343 0.14 -16.63 -23.30
C ILE A 343 -1.35 -17.01 -23.28
N PHE A 344 -2.25 -16.05 -23.40
CA PHE A 344 -3.69 -16.30 -23.41
C PHE A 344 -4.11 -17.21 -24.58
N GLU A 345 -3.58 -17.01 -25.78
CA GLU A 345 -3.79 -17.90 -26.94
C GLU A 345 -3.31 -19.33 -26.65
N THR A 346 -2.12 -19.48 -26.07
CA THR A 346 -1.53 -20.79 -25.72
C THR A 346 -2.37 -21.53 -24.69
N HIS A 347 -3.00 -20.79 -23.75
CA HIS A 347 -3.95 -21.32 -22.78
C HIS A 347 -5.37 -21.51 -23.35
N GLY A 348 -5.58 -21.32 -24.67
CA GLY A 348 -6.87 -21.51 -25.31
C GLY A 348 -7.92 -20.45 -24.95
N MET A 349 -7.51 -19.31 -24.42
CA MET A 349 -8.41 -18.20 -24.08
C MET A 349 -8.95 -17.53 -25.36
N THR A 350 -10.13 -16.94 -25.24
CA THR A 350 -10.84 -16.28 -26.34
C THR A 350 -11.15 -14.83 -26.00
N GLU A 351 -11.74 -14.09 -26.94
CA GLU A 351 -12.08 -12.66 -26.75
C GLU A 351 -10.87 -11.86 -26.25
N ILE A 352 -9.68 -12.14 -26.81
CA ILE A 352 -8.43 -11.49 -26.42
C ILE A 352 -8.42 -10.08 -26.98
N GLU A 353 -8.46 -9.11 -26.08
CA GLU A 353 -8.44 -7.69 -26.40
C GLU A 353 -7.17 -7.06 -25.84
N GLN A 354 -6.49 -6.26 -26.65
CA GLN A 354 -5.32 -5.50 -26.23
C GLN A 354 -5.46 -4.04 -26.62
N GLU A 355 -5.15 -3.17 -25.67
CA GLU A 355 -4.99 -1.74 -25.88
C GLU A 355 -3.61 -1.30 -25.39
N VAL A 356 -2.86 -0.60 -26.24
CA VAL A 356 -1.55 -0.05 -25.88
C VAL A 356 -1.64 1.47 -25.81
N ARG A 357 -1.24 2.04 -24.68
CA ARG A 357 -1.19 3.50 -24.46
C ARG A 357 0.17 3.89 -23.89
N GLY A 358 0.97 4.57 -24.71
CA GLY A 358 2.33 4.95 -24.34
C GLY A 358 3.19 3.74 -23.99
N LEU A 359 3.67 3.64 -22.74
CA LEU A 359 4.42 2.47 -22.24
C LEU A 359 3.54 1.52 -21.41
N ALA A 360 2.22 1.66 -21.46
CA ALA A 360 1.28 0.73 -20.83
C ALA A 360 0.62 -0.16 -21.89
N GLN A 361 0.35 -1.41 -21.53
CA GLN A 361 -0.58 -2.28 -22.24
C GLN A 361 -1.65 -2.79 -21.28
N PHE A 362 -2.87 -2.81 -21.77
CA PHE A 362 -4.05 -3.36 -21.14
C PHE A 362 -4.46 -4.59 -21.96
N VAL A 363 -4.49 -5.76 -21.33
CA VAL A 363 -4.81 -7.01 -22.01
C VAL A 363 -5.91 -7.70 -21.23
N SER A 364 -6.99 -8.09 -21.90
CA SER A 364 -8.05 -8.88 -21.30
C SER A 364 -8.41 -10.08 -22.18
N ALA A 365 -8.97 -11.12 -21.56
CA ALA A 365 -9.41 -12.33 -22.26
C ALA A 365 -10.51 -13.05 -21.47
N THR A 366 -11.22 -13.95 -22.15
CA THR A 366 -12.18 -14.90 -21.58
C THR A 366 -11.54 -16.28 -21.51
N ASN A 367 -11.64 -16.96 -20.36
CA ASN A 367 -11.23 -18.36 -20.25
C ASN A 367 -12.21 -19.25 -21.01
N SER A 368 -11.83 -19.78 -22.16
CA SER A 368 -12.69 -20.67 -22.95
C SER A 368 -12.67 -22.05 -22.30
N ALA A 369 -13.83 -22.57 -21.91
CA ALA A 369 -14.04 -23.75 -21.08
C ALA A 369 -13.45 -25.11 -21.56
N THR A 370 -12.55 -25.14 -22.53
CA THR A 370 -12.09 -26.37 -23.21
C THR A 370 -10.80 -26.98 -22.68
N ASN A 371 -10.18 -26.45 -21.62
CA ASN A 371 -8.99 -27.07 -21.03
C ASN A 371 -9.33 -28.25 -20.12
N VAL A 372 -9.76 -29.37 -20.73
CA VAL A 372 -9.57 -30.69 -20.12
C VAL A 372 -8.07 -31.01 -20.28
N ARG A 373 -7.31 -30.95 -19.18
CA ARG A 373 -5.95 -31.48 -19.15
C ARG A 373 -5.96 -33.00 -19.23
#